data_AF-A0AAQ4R0L7-F1
#
_entry.id   AF-A0AAQ4R0L7-F1
#
_cell.length_a   1.000
_cell.length_b   1.000
_cell.length_c   1.000
_cell.angle_alpha   90.00
_cell.angle_beta   90.00
_cell.angle_gamma   90.00
#
_symmetry.space_group_name_H-M   'P 1'
#
loop_
_entity.id
_entity.type
_entity.pdbx_description
1 polymer ?
#
loop_
_entity_poly.entity_id
_entity_poly.type
_entity_poly.pdbx_seq_one_letter_code
_entity_poly.pdbx_strand_id
1 'polypeptide(L)'
;GVSGVTVVTQKPVVAVTTGETVSIDCNLGTVTDSAARWYKQIPGGVPQFVLYYHHSHSSPTYGTGFSSPKFTSTHQSTSDYRLTIKNIEEG
;
A
#
# COMPACT_ATOMS: atom_id res chain seq x y z
N GLY A 1 -21.98 -28.91 -7.63
CA GLY A 1 -21.84 -27.45 -7.64
C GLY A 1 -20.38 -27.13 -7.78
N VAL A 2 -19.99 -26.37 -8.79
CA VAL A 2 -18.61 -25.90 -8.96
C VAL A 2 -18.41 -24.68 -8.06
N SER A 3 -17.50 -24.81 -7.09
CA SER A 3 -17.11 -23.72 -6.20
C SER A 3 -16.15 -22.80 -6.96
N GLY A 4 -16.57 -21.58 -7.23
CA GLY A 4 -15.74 -20.59 -7.92
C GLY A 4 -14.55 -20.19 -7.07
N VAL A 5 -13.34 -20.36 -7.60
CA VAL A 5 -12.12 -19.82 -7.02
C VAL A 5 -12.06 -18.34 -7.39
N THR A 6 -12.11 -17.45 -6.39
CA THR A 6 -11.85 -16.02 -6.59
C THR A 6 -10.33 -15.85 -6.78
N VAL A 7 -9.90 -15.65 -8.02
CA VAL A 7 -8.50 -15.37 -8.36
C VAL A 7 -8.30 -13.86 -8.32
N VAL A 8 -7.34 -13.39 -7.52
CA VAL A 8 -6.91 -11.99 -7.52
C VAL A 8 -5.77 -11.82 -8.52
N THR A 9 -5.96 -10.98 -9.54
CA THR A 9 -4.89 -10.56 -10.45
C THR A 9 -4.27 -9.25 -9.98
N GLN A 10 -3.02 -9.28 -9.49
CA GLN A 10 -2.22 -8.07 -9.32
C GLN A 10 -1.45 -7.78 -10.61
N LYS A 11 -1.37 -6.51 -11.00
CA LYS A 11 -0.51 -6.11 -12.12
C LYS A 11 0.92 -6.57 -11.82
N PRO A 12 1.63 -7.13 -12.82
CA PRO A 12 2.99 -7.58 -12.66
C PRO A 12 3.88 -6.39 -12.27
N VAL A 13 4.91 -6.70 -11.50
CA VAL A 13 6.12 -5.91 -11.23
C VAL A 13 6.19 -4.62 -12.06
N VAL A 14 6.01 -3.48 -11.40
CA VAL A 14 6.27 -2.19 -12.04
C VAL A 14 7.77 -1.98 -12.02
N ALA A 15 8.40 -1.92 -13.19
CA ALA A 15 9.75 -1.38 -13.31
C ALA A 15 9.67 0.12 -13.03
N VAL A 16 10.32 0.56 -11.96
CA VAL A 16 10.35 1.96 -11.55
C VAL A 16 11.80 2.42 -11.61
N THR A 17 12.02 3.61 -12.16
CA THR A 17 13.34 4.23 -12.20
C THR A 17 13.57 4.97 -10.88
N THR A 18 14.82 5.00 -10.43
CA THR A 18 15.21 5.84 -9.28
C THR A 18 14.79 7.29 -9.51
N GLY A 19 14.23 7.92 -8.48
CA GLY A 19 13.71 9.29 -8.53
C GLY A 19 12.23 9.39 -8.95
N GLU A 20 11.63 8.32 -9.49
CA GLU A 20 10.21 8.35 -9.85
C GLU A 20 9.29 8.33 -8.63
N THR A 21 8.05 8.75 -8.85
CA THR A 21 6.96 8.60 -7.89
C THR A 21 6.00 7.53 -8.39
N VAL A 22 5.73 6.52 -7.55
CA VAL A 22 4.80 5.45 -7.86
C VAL A 22 3.60 5.50 -6.93
N SER A 23 2.45 5.06 -7.44
CA SER A 23 1.26 4.84 -6.64
C SER A 23 0.82 3.38 -6.72
N ILE A 24 0.42 2.83 -5.57
CA ILE A 24 -0.06 1.47 -5.42
C ILE A 24 -1.46 1.54 -4.83
N ASP A 25 -2.41 0.89 -5.49
CA ASP A 25 -3.82 0.90 -5.11
C ASP A 25 -4.18 -0.35 -4.30
N CYS A 26 -5.03 -0.18 -3.29
CA CYS A 26 -5.56 -1.23 -2.44
C CYS A 26 -7.07 -1.03 -2.26
N ASN A 27 -7.86 -2.03 -2.66
CA ASN A 27 -9.29 -2.08 -2.42
C ASN A 27 -9.59 -3.18 -1.40
N LEU A 28 -10.20 -2.82 -0.28
CA LEU A 28 -10.60 -3.75 0.79
C LEU A 28 -11.93 -4.46 0.51
N GLY A 29 -12.50 -4.31 -0.69
CA GLY A 29 -13.78 -4.87 -1.09
C GLY A 29 -14.92 -4.30 -0.26
N THR A 30 -15.67 -5.21 0.38
CA THR A 30 -16.81 -4.85 1.24
C THR A 30 -16.40 -4.47 2.67
N VAL A 31 -15.11 -4.50 3.00
CA VAL A 31 -14.62 -4.10 4.33
C VAL A 31 -14.45 -2.58 4.38
N THR A 32 -15.37 -1.91 5.07
CA THR A 32 -15.44 -0.45 5.14
C THR A 32 -15.01 0.14 6.49
N ASP A 33 -14.89 -0.69 7.53
CA ASP A 33 -14.49 -0.31 8.89
C ASP A 33 -13.10 -0.87 9.23
N SER A 34 -12.17 -0.81 8.26
CA SER A 34 -10.79 -1.24 8.46
C SER A 34 -9.82 -0.29 7.76
N ALA A 35 -8.62 -0.21 8.34
CA ALA A 35 -7.50 0.53 7.78
C ALA A 35 -6.76 -0.29 6.73
N ALA A 36 -6.20 0.40 5.73
CA ALA A 36 -5.15 -0.17 4.90
C ALA A 36 -3.83 -0.23 5.69
N ARG A 37 -3.10 -1.34 5.57
CA ARG A 37 -1.77 -1.53 6.15
C ARG A 37 -0.78 -1.86 5.03
N TRP A 38 0.30 -1.11 4.96
CA TRP A 38 1.30 -1.23 3.91
C TRP A 38 2.59 -1.80 4.47
N TYR A 39 3.17 -2.75 3.74
CA TYR A 39 4.43 -3.41 4.09
C TYR A 39 5.38 -3.37 2.90
N LYS A 40 6.67 -3.20 3.18
CA LYS A 40 7.77 -3.33 2.21
C LYS A 40 8.46 -4.66 2.45
N GLN A 41 8.72 -5.41 1.39
CA GLN A 41 9.51 -6.63 1.46
C GLN A 41 10.50 -6.69 0.29
N ILE A 42 11.76 -6.97 0.58
CA ILE A 42 12.77 -7.32 -0.43
C ILE A 42 12.85 -8.85 -0.56
N PRO A 43 13.29 -9.40 -1.71
CA PRO A 43 13.45 -10.84 -1.87
C PRO A 43 14.31 -11.46 -0.75
N GLY A 44 13.78 -12.50 -0.08
CA GLY A 44 14.45 -13.17 1.04
C GLY A 44 14.43 -12.41 2.38
N GLY A 45 13.92 -11.18 2.43
CA GLY A 45 13.81 -10.38 3.64
C GLY A 45 12.49 -10.57 4.40
N VAL A 46 12.46 -10.10 5.66
CA VAL A 46 11.23 -10.03 6.45
C VAL A 46 10.38 -8.82 6.04
N PRO A 47 9.04 -8.91 6.05
CA PRO A 47 8.18 -7.76 5.82
C PRO A 47 8.43 -6.63 6.84
N GLN A 48 8.63 -5.42 6.34
CA GLN A 48 8.79 -4.21 7.13
C GLN A 48 7.48 -3.42 7.11
N PHE A 49 6.94 -3.07 8.27
CA PHE A 49 5.74 -2.25 8.37
C PHE A 49 6.05 -0.80 7.95
N VAL A 50 5.36 -0.30 6.92
CA VAL A 50 5.57 1.04 6.38
C VAL A 50 4.65 2.04 7.06
N LEU A 51 3.34 1.81 6.96
CA LEU A 51 2.32 2.65 7.60
C LEU A 51 0.97 1.95 7.61
N TYR A 52 0.05 2.46 8.43
CA TYR A 52 -1.38 2.19 8.32
C TYR A 52 -2.18 3.48 8.23
N TYR A 53 -3.32 3.41 7.53
CA TYR A 53 -4.22 4.55 7.39
C TYR A 53 -5.68 4.11 7.40
N HIS A 54 -6.46 4.69 8.30
CA HIS A 54 -7.91 4.57 8.37
C HIS A 54 -8.52 5.86 7.82
N HIS A 55 -9.59 5.77 7.05
CA HIS A 55 -10.23 6.94 6.42
C HIS A 55 -10.69 8.02 7.40
N SER A 56 -11.01 7.66 8.65
CA SER A 56 -11.39 8.63 9.69
C SER A 56 -10.20 9.37 10.34
N HIS A 57 -8.96 8.96 10.06
CA HIS A 57 -7.77 9.59 10.64
C HIS A 57 -7.32 10.79 9.79
N SER A 58 -6.80 11.83 10.45
CA SER A 58 -6.23 13.00 9.78
C SER A 58 -4.90 12.71 9.09
N SER A 59 -4.17 11.68 9.53
CA SER A 59 -2.89 11.27 8.95
C SER A 59 -2.60 9.78 9.17
N PRO A 60 -1.67 9.18 8.37
CA PRO A 60 -1.19 7.83 8.60
C PRO A 60 -0.31 7.72 9.85
N THR A 61 -0.26 6.54 10.44
CA THR A 61 0.75 6.18 11.44
C THR A 61 1.84 5.35 10.77
N TYR A 62 3.08 5.75 10.96
CA TYR A 62 4.23 5.14 10.30
C TYR A 62 4.93 4.09 11.16
N GLY A 63 5.51 3.09 10.49
CA GLY A 63 6.48 2.19 11.10
C GLY A 63 7.87 2.84 11.23
N THR A 64 8.75 2.18 11.98
CA THR A 64 10.13 2.64 12.19
C THR A 64 10.87 2.80 10.87
N GLY A 65 11.51 3.95 10.67
CA GLY A 65 12.30 4.25 9.46
C GLY A 65 11.49 4.72 8.25
N PHE A 66 10.17 4.88 8.39
CA PHE A 66 9.29 5.38 7.34
C PHE A 66 8.63 6.70 7.77
N SER A 67 8.44 7.62 6.82
CA SER A 67 7.83 8.92 7.09
C SER A 67 7.29 9.59 5.82
N SER A 68 6.51 10.65 6.02
CA SER A 68 6.23 11.64 4.98
C SER A 68 7.47 12.51 4.71
N PRO A 69 7.59 13.11 3.51
CA PRO A 69 6.69 12.99 2.36
C PRO A 69 6.99 11.77 1.49
N LYS A 70 7.99 10.95 1.82
CA LYS A 70 8.41 9.81 1.00
C LYS A 70 7.31 8.77 0.87
N PHE A 71 6.65 8.41 1.97
CA PHE A 71 5.50 7.52 1.99
C PHE A 71 4.26 8.27 2.43
N THR A 72 3.20 8.25 1.64
CA THR A 72 1.91 8.87 1.99
C THR A 72 0.77 7.97 1.58
N SER A 73 -0.25 7.82 2.43
CA SER A 73 -1.48 7.10 2.08
C SER A 73 -2.65 8.05 2.03
N THR A 74 -3.50 7.88 1.02
CA THR A 74 -4.79 8.55 0.89
C THR A 74 -5.89 7.51 0.74
N HIS A 75 -7.15 7.94 0.83
CA HIS A 75 -8.31 7.12 0.56
C HIS A 75 -9.22 7.83 -0.46
N GLN A 76 -9.89 7.08 -1.32
CA GLN A 76 -10.89 7.58 -2.26
C GLN A 76 -12.31 7.24 -1.82
N SER A 77 -12.45 6.20 -1.01
CA SER A 77 -13.70 5.76 -0.37
C SER A 77 -13.39 5.21 1.03
N THR A 78 -14.33 4.51 1.66
CA THR A 78 -14.08 3.80 2.93
C THR A 78 -13.31 2.49 2.74
N SER A 79 -13.19 1.98 1.51
CA SER A 79 -12.46 0.73 1.20
C SER A 79 -11.39 0.89 0.12
N ASP A 80 -11.31 2.02 -0.57
CA ASP A 80 -10.29 2.33 -1.59
C ASP A 80 -9.19 3.21 -1.02
N TYR A 81 -7.97 2.69 -1.01
CA TYR A 81 -6.77 3.33 -0.49
C TYR A 81 -5.67 3.35 -1.54
N ARG A 82 -4.83 4.39 -1.51
CA ARG A 82 -3.66 4.52 -2.36
C ARG A 82 -2.43 4.87 -1.53
N LEU A 83 -1.36 4.10 -1.68
CA LEU A 83 -0.02 4.46 -1.21
C LEU A 83 0.71 5.18 -2.34
N THR A 84 1.28 6.33 -2.04
CA THR A 84 2.23 7.02 -2.92
C THR A 84 3.62 6.97 -2.29
N ILE A 85 4.59 6.54 -3.10
CA ILE A 85 6.00 6.50 -2.74
C ILE A 85 6.73 7.48 -3.66
N LYS A 86 7.29 8.55 -3.09
CA LYS A 86 8.05 9.56 -3.83
C LYS A 86 9.53 9.20 -3.84
N ASN A 87 10.23 9.66 -4.88
CA ASN A 87 11.68 9.54 -5.01
C ASN A 87 12.15 8.11 -4.73
N ILE A 88 11.71 7.16 -5.55
CA ILE A 88 12.13 5.76 -5.43
C ILE A 88 13.65 5.67 -5.39
N GLU A 89 14.16 4.90 -4.43
CA GLU A 89 15.57 4.61 -4.25
C GLU A 89 15.74 3.09 -4.35
N GLU A 90 16.92 2.67 -4.83
CA GLU A 90 17.29 1.25 -4.75
C GLU A 90 17.36 0.81 -3.29
N GLY A 91 16.84 -0.39 -3.04
CA GLY A 91 16.65 -0.96 -1.70
C GLY A 91 17.71 -1.96 -1.32
#